data_AF-A0A2G4FSI9-F1
#
_entry.id   AF-A0A2G4FSI9-F1
#
_cell.length_a   1.000
_cell.length_b   1.000
_cell.length_c   1.000
_cell.angle_alpha   90.00
_cell.angle_beta   90.00
_cell.angle_gamma   90.00
#
_symmetry.space_group_name_H-M   'P 1'
#
loop_
_entity.id
_entity.type
_entity.pdbx_description
1 polymer ?
#
loop_
_entity_poly.entity_id
_entity_poly.type
_entity_poly.pdbx_seq_one_letter_code
_entity_poly.pdbx_strand_id
1 'polypeptide(L)'
;MRAIGLSGATLLVVGSVIGSGIFLTTGLMVQELPSTSLVLAAWVAGGLLAMAGGLTYAEMGSMYPRSGGLYVFLSEAYGPVWGFLFGWTCLLVILTGSVAAVAVGFAEYFSYFFPSLGTDRVLVTFDMPWGAWRISAGQVVAAASIAVITAVNYVGARSGNVANTILTVAKVGGLILIPLLAIAYMRVDPALTPMVPPDAVRPFASFGVIMIAVMWTYEGWYYVASAAGEIKDAARTVPRALIYGTIA
;
A
#
# COMPACT_ATOMS: atom_id res chain seq x y z
N MET A 1 -24.15 16.07 0.07
CA MET A 1 -23.68 17.39 -0.42
C MET A 1 -22.40 17.17 -1.20
N ARG A 2 -22.21 17.83 -2.36
CA ARG A 2 -20.95 17.76 -3.12
C ARG A 2 -20.02 18.89 -2.65
N ALA A 3 -19.16 18.62 -1.67
CA ALA A 3 -18.33 19.62 -1.02
C ALA A 3 -16.86 19.62 -1.50
N ILE A 4 -16.36 18.48 -1.98
CA ILE A 4 -14.93 18.29 -2.27
C ILE A 4 -14.58 18.82 -3.67
N GLY A 5 -13.62 19.73 -3.76
CA GLY A 5 -13.07 20.22 -5.02
C GLY A 5 -11.83 19.43 -5.49
N LEU A 6 -11.22 19.83 -6.60
CA LEU A 6 -10.05 19.15 -7.18
C LEU A 6 -8.89 19.01 -6.20
N SER A 7 -8.53 20.07 -5.48
CA SER A 7 -7.44 20.02 -4.49
C SER A 7 -7.71 19.01 -3.37
N GLY A 8 -8.93 18.99 -2.84
CA GLY A 8 -9.33 18.02 -1.82
C GLY A 8 -9.33 16.59 -2.34
N ALA A 9 -9.78 16.37 -3.57
CA ALA A 9 -9.75 15.06 -4.22
C ALA A 9 -8.31 14.59 -4.51
N THR A 10 -7.41 15.47 -4.96
CA THR A 10 -5.98 15.17 -5.15
C THR A 10 -5.32 14.82 -3.83
N LEU A 11 -5.56 15.60 -2.77
CA LEU A 11 -5.03 15.30 -1.43
C LEU A 11 -5.56 13.98 -0.88
N LEU A 12 -6.81 13.62 -1.22
CA LEU A 12 -7.37 12.32 -0.87
C LEU A 12 -6.57 11.19 -1.55
N VAL A 13 -6.26 11.30 -2.84
CA VAL A 13 -5.43 10.31 -3.56
C VAL A 13 -4.03 10.21 -2.96
N VAL A 14 -3.36 11.35 -2.77
CA VAL A 14 -2.01 11.37 -2.17
C VAL A 14 -2.02 10.74 -0.77
N GLY A 15 -3.00 11.13 0.07
CA GLY A 15 -3.12 10.61 1.42
C GLY A 15 -3.55 9.15 1.51
N SER A 16 -4.25 8.63 0.50
CA SER A 16 -4.64 7.21 0.46
C SER A 16 -3.55 6.31 -0.09
N VAL A 17 -2.76 6.79 -1.05
CA VAL A 17 -1.66 6.04 -1.68
C VAL A 17 -0.40 6.04 -0.80
N ILE A 18 -0.08 7.16 -0.13
CA ILE A 18 1.09 7.23 0.75
C ILE A 18 0.81 6.46 2.05
N GLY A 19 1.12 5.17 2.02
CA GLY A 19 0.97 4.23 3.13
C GLY A 19 2.30 3.84 3.79
N SER A 20 2.25 2.79 4.61
CA SER A 20 3.44 2.13 5.14
C SER A 20 4.23 1.34 4.09
N GLY A 21 3.63 1.10 2.92
CA GLY A 21 4.23 0.30 1.85
C GLY A 21 5.61 0.80 1.44
N ILE A 22 5.79 2.12 1.30
CA ILE A 22 7.06 2.71 0.83
C ILE A 22 8.24 2.37 1.76
N PHE A 23 7.99 2.26 3.06
CA PHE A 23 9.03 1.92 4.04
C PHE A 23 9.39 0.43 4.00
N LEU A 24 8.38 -0.43 3.81
CA LEU A 24 8.56 -1.88 3.82
C LEU A 24 9.11 -2.42 2.49
N THR A 25 8.54 -1.98 1.37
CA THR A 25 8.80 -2.59 0.06
C THR A 25 10.11 -2.15 -0.53
N THR A 26 10.55 -0.90 -0.30
CA THR A 26 11.83 -0.40 -0.83
C THR A 26 13.01 -1.26 -0.35
N GLY A 27 12.99 -1.73 0.91
CA GLY A 27 14.01 -2.65 1.43
C GLY A 27 14.05 -3.98 0.67
N LEU A 28 12.87 -4.58 0.43
CA LEU A 28 12.74 -5.81 -0.37
C LEU A 28 13.20 -5.58 -1.83
N MET A 29 12.87 -4.44 -2.42
CA MET A 29 13.26 -4.10 -3.78
C MET A 29 14.77 -4.09 -3.97
N VAL A 30 15.51 -3.51 -3.02
CA VAL A 30 16.97 -3.42 -3.10
C VAL A 30 17.65 -4.78 -2.90
N GLN A 31 17.00 -5.72 -2.19
CA GLN A 31 17.51 -7.08 -2.01
C GLN A 31 17.25 -7.97 -3.23
N GLU A 32 16.11 -7.78 -3.90
CA GLU A 32 15.66 -8.64 -5.01
C GLU A 32 16.07 -8.13 -6.39
N LEU A 33 16.28 -6.81 -6.55
CA LEU A 33 16.68 -6.22 -7.83
C LEU A 33 18.20 -6.01 -7.91
N PRO A 34 18.81 -6.29 -9.07
CA PRO A 34 20.27 -6.27 -9.22
C PRO A 34 20.85 -4.86 -9.36
N SER A 35 20.02 -3.82 -9.50
CA SER A 35 20.49 -2.43 -9.62
C SER A 35 19.51 -1.41 -9.05
N THR A 36 20.02 -0.29 -8.54
CA THR A 36 19.21 0.85 -8.07
C THR A 36 18.36 1.46 -9.19
N SER A 37 18.89 1.50 -10.42
CA SER A 37 18.13 1.96 -11.59
C SER A 37 16.90 1.10 -11.90
N LEU A 38 16.96 -0.22 -11.68
CA LEU A 38 15.78 -1.07 -11.80
C LEU A 38 14.77 -0.83 -10.70
N VAL A 39 15.23 -0.54 -9.47
CA VAL A 39 14.34 -0.15 -8.35
C VAL A 39 13.57 1.11 -8.72
N LEU A 40 14.24 2.13 -9.25
CA LEU A 40 13.60 3.37 -9.72
C LEU A 40 12.68 3.12 -10.91
N ALA A 41 13.08 2.29 -11.87
CA ALA A 41 12.24 1.91 -13.01
C ALA A 41 10.97 1.18 -12.57
N ALA A 42 11.06 0.32 -11.55
CA ALA A 42 9.91 -0.36 -10.97
C ALA A 42 8.93 0.63 -10.32
N TRP A 43 9.42 1.63 -9.57
CA TRP A 43 8.59 2.71 -9.03
C TRP A 43 7.85 3.48 -10.13
N VAL A 44 8.56 3.89 -11.18
CA VAL A 44 7.96 4.61 -12.32
C VAL A 44 6.92 3.74 -13.04
N ALA A 45 7.26 2.48 -13.35
CA ALA A 45 6.35 1.55 -13.99
C ALA A 45 5.09 1.32 -13.12
N GLY A 46 5.27 1.24 -11.79
CA GLY A 46 4.18 1.14 -10.84
C GLY A 46 3.27 2.36 -10.87
N GLY A 47 3.82 3.57 -10.77
CA GLY A 47 3.05 4.80 -10.86
C GLY A 47 2.24 4.90 -12.16
N LEU A 48 2.83 4.52 -13.29
CA LEU A 48 2.13 4.49 -14.58
C LEU A 48 1.00 3.45 -14.60
N LEU A 49 1.22 2.25 -14.05
CA LEU A 49 0.20 1.21 -13.97
C LEU A 49 -0.96 1.61 -13.04
N ALA A 50 -0.64 2.21 -11.89
CA ALA A 50 -1.63 2.75 -10.95
C ALA A 50 -2.44 3.88 -11.58
N MET A 51 -1.80 4.78 -12.34
CA MET A 51 -2.49 5.84 -13.07
C MET A 51 -3.42 5.29 -14.15
N ALA A 52 -2.95 4.33 -14.94
CA ALA A 52 -3.77 3.67 -15.97
C ALA A 52 -4.98 2.96 -15.34
N GLY A 53 -4.76 2.20 -14.26
CA GLY A 53 -5.84 1.56 -13.50
C GLY A 53 -6.83 2.57 -12.91
N GLY A 54 -6.33 3.64 -12.31
CA GLY A 54 -7.14 4.71 -11.76
C GLY A 54 -8.05 5.36 -12.79
N LEU A 55 -7.53 5.67 -13.98
CA LEU A 55 -8.31 6.29 -15.05
C LEU A 55 -9.43 5.36 -15.54
N THR A 56 -9.16 4.06 -15.72
CA THR A 56 -10.19 3.06 -16.04
C THR A 56 -11.29 3.01 -14.98
N TYR A 57 -10.91 3.11 -13.70
CA TYR A 57 -11.89 3.12 -12.60
C TYR A 57 -12.68 4.43 -12.52
N ALA A 58 -12.07 5.56 -12.88
CA ALA A 58 -12.77 6.83 -12.94
C ALA A 58 -13.87 6.79 -14.01
N GLU A 59 -13.59 6.18 -15.16
CA GLU A 59 -14.58 5.95 -16.21
C GLU A 59 -15.72 5.05 -15.70
N MET A 60 -15.40 3.88 -15.13
CA MET A 60 -16.42 2.98 -14.57
C MET A 60 -17.23 3.63 -13.45
N GLY A 61 -16.60 4.39 -12.56
CA GLY A 61 -17.27 5.10 -11.46
C GLY A 61 -18.21 6.21 -11.95
N SER A 62 -17.92 6.81 -13.10
CA SER A 62 -18.83 7.76 -13.74
C SER A 62 -20.02 7.06 -14.42
N MET A 63 -19.81 5.87 -14.98
CA MET A 63 -20.84 5.06 -15.64
C MET A 63 -21.80 4.42 -14.62
N TYR A 64 -21.29 4.00 -13.46
CA TYR A 64 -22.06 3.35 -12.40
C TYR A 64 -21.93 4.14 -11.07
N PRO A 65 -22.65 5.27 -10.91
CA PRO A 65 -22.53 6.16 -9.75
C PRO A 65 -23.29 5.62 -8.52
N ARG A 66 -23.10 4.33 -8.19
CA ARG A 66 -23.66 3.66 -7.02
C ARG A 66 -22.56 3.43 -5.99
N SER A 67 -22.94 3.46 -4.71
CA SER A 67 -22.05 3.07 -3.62
C SER A 67 -21.75 1.57 -3.69
N GLY A 68 -20.47 1.19 -3.61
CA GLY A 68 -20.02 -0.21 -3.63
C GLY A 68 -18.80 -0.49 -4.51
N GLY A 69 -18.36 0.46 -5.34
CA GLY A 69 -17.09 0.37 -6.07
C GLY A 69 -16.99 -0.89 -6.94
N LEU A 70 -15.90 -1.63 -6.81
CA LEU A 70 -15.62 -2.83 -7.60
C LEU A 70 -16.67 -3.92 -7.51
N TYR A 71 -17.31 -4.05 -6.35
CA TYR A 71 -18.42 -4.99 -6.19
C TYR A 71 -19.52 -4.69 -7.22
N VAL A 72 -19.88 -3.42 -7.38
CA VAL A 72 -20.91 -2.99 -8.33
C VAL A 72 -20.43 -3.22 -9.77
N PHE A 73 -19.20 -2.85 -10.10
CA PHE A 73 -18.68 -3.00 -11.46
C PHE A 73 -18.67 -4.46 -11.90
N LEU A 74 -18.23 -5.38 -11.02
CA LEU A 74 -18.23 -6.81 -11.32
C LEU A 74 -19.64 -7.41 -11.36
N SER A 75 -20.54 -6.95 -10.48
CA SER A 75 -21.95 -7.37 -10.53
C SER A 75 -22.66 -6.96 -11.80
N GLU A 76 -22.41 -5.74 -12.30
CA GLU A 76 -23.04 -5.23 -13.53
C GLU A 76 -22.42 -5.85 -14.78
N ALA A 77 -21.11 -6.11 -14.79
CA ALA A 77 -20.42 -6.68 -15.95
C ALA A 77 -20.61 -8.19 -16.11
N TYR A 78 -20.57 -8.94 -14.99
CA TYR A 78 -20.52 -10.41 -15.02
C TYR A 78 -21.65 -11.09 -14.25
N GLY A 79 -22.49 -10.32 -13.56
CA GLY A 79 -23.60 -10.82 -12.75
C GLY A 79 -23.30 -10.89 -11.25
N PRO A 80 -24.34 -11.10 -10.41
CA PRO A 80 -24.26 -10.92 -8.96
C PRO A 80 -23.27 -11.85 -8.25
N VAL A 81 -23.05 -13.07 -8.78
CA VAL A 81 -22.12 -14.05 -8.20
C VAL A 81 -20.68 -13.52 -8.17
N TRP A 82 -20.25 -12.79 -9.21
CA TRP A 82 -18.89 -12.26 -9.29
C TRP A 82 -18.65 -11.09 -8.35
N GLY A 83 -19.65 -10.23 -8.18
CA GLY A 83 -19.61 -9.21 -7.12
C GLY A 83 -19.52 -9.86 -5.74
N PHE A 84 -20.34 -10.89 -5.47
CA PHE A 84 -20.29 -11.62 -4.20
C PHE A 84 -18.92 -12.26 -3.92
N LEU A 85 -18.34 -12.96 -4.90
CA LEU A 85 -17.01 -13.57 -4.78
C LEU A 85 -15.91 -12.53 -4.55
N PHE A 86 -16.00 -11.38 -5.22
CA PHE A 86 -15.10 -10.26 -4.97
C PHE A 86 -15.24 -9.75 -3.53
N GLY A 87 -16.46 -9.52 -3.05
CA GLY A 87 -16.70 -9.11 -1.66
C GLY A 87 -16.15 -10.11 -0.63
N TRP A 88 -16.35 -11.41 -0.87
CA TRP A 88 -15.79 -12.48 -0.04
C TRP A 88 -14.25 -12.45 -0.02
N THR A 89 -13.63 -12.27 -1.19
CA THR A 89 -12.17 -12.20 -1.33
C THR A 89 -11.61 -10.94 -0.68
N CYS A 90 -12.28 -9.80 -0.85
CA CYS A 90 -11.94 -8.55 -0.18
C CYS A 90 -11.90 -8.72 1.34
N LEU A 91 -12.95 -9.35 1.91
CA LEU A 91 -13.07 -9.50 3.35
C LEU A 91 -12.04 -10.50 3.92
N LEU A 92 -11.90 -11.67 3.32
CA LEU A 92 -11.13 -12.77 3.93
C LEU A 92 -9.68 -12.84 3.49
N VAL A 93 -9.33 -12.24 2.36
CA VAL A 93 -7.99 -12.35 1.77
C VAL A 93 -7.33 -10.99 1.65
N ILE A 94 -7.96 -10.02 0.95
CA ILE A 94 -7.29 -8.77 0.57
C ILE A 94 -7.09 -7.86 1.78
N LEU A 95 -8.18 -7.48 2.46
CA LEU A 95 -8.14 -6.52 3.56
C LEU A 95 -7.47 -7.12 4.80
N THR A 96 -7.82 -8.35 5.15
CA THR A 96 -7.20 -9.09 6.27
C THR A 96 -5.71 -9.34 6.04
N GLY A 97 -5.33 -9.75 4.83
CA GLY A 97 -3.93 -9.96 4.46
C GLY A 97 -3.13 -8.68 4.52
N SER A 98 -3.68 -7.56 4.03
CA SER A 98 -3.03 -6.24 4.12
C SER A 98 -2.83 -5.79 5.57
N VAL A 99 -3.85 -5.93 6.43
CA VAL A 99 -3.74 -5.61 7.86
C VAL A 99 -2.68 -6.47 8.54
N ALA A 100 -2.64 -7.77 8.24
CA ALA A 100 -1.63 -8.68 8.78
C ALA A 100 -0.22 -8.32 8.32
N ALA A 101 -0.03 -8.03 7.03
CA ALA A 101 1.26 -7.64 6.47
C ALA A 101 1.81 -6.36 7.12
N VAL A 102 0.97 -5.33 7.27
CA VAL A 102 1.36 -4.08 7.95
C VAL A 102 1.70 -4.33 9.42
N ALA A 103 0.94 -5.17 10.13
CA ALA A 103 1.20 -5.49 11.53
C ALA A 103 2.50 -6.27 11.73
N VAL A 104 2.81 -7.20 10.83
CA VAL A 104 4.10 -7.91 10.84
C VAL A 104 5.25 -6.95 10.54
N GLY A 105 5.10 -6.07 9.55
CA GLY A 105 6.08 -5.02 9.27
C GLY A 105 6.31 -4.08 10.47
N PHE A 106 5.24 -3.74 11.20
CA PHE A 106 5.37 -3.02 12.47
C PHE A 106 6.19 -3.82 13.49
N ALA A 107 5.93 -5.12 13.66
CA ALA A 107 6.68 -5.96 14.59
C ALA A 107 8.16 -6.07 14.21
N GLU A 108 8.49 -6.14 12.91
CA GLU A 108 9.88 -6.10 12.42
C GLU A 108 10.56 -4.79 12.80
N TYR A 109 9.92 -3.64 12.57
CA TYR A 109 10.48 -2.36 12.98
C TYR A 109 10.59 -2.21 14.50
N PHE A 110 9.61 -2.71 15.24
CA PHE A 110 9.60 -2.69 16.70
C PHE A 110 10.74 -3.53 17.29
N SER A 111 11.11 -4.61 16.61
CA SER A 111 12.18 -5.51 17.04
C SER A 111 13.57 -4.87 17.05
N TYR A 112 13.81 -3.80 16.27
CA TYR A 112 15.06 -3.03 16.37
C TYR A 112 15.25 -2.41 17.76
N PHE A 113 14.17 -2.09 18.47
CA PHE A 113 14.21 -1.58 19.84
C PHE A 113 14.12 -2.71 20.87
N PHE A 114 13.37 -3.76 20.57
CA PHE A 114 13.17 -4.91 21.44
C PHE A 114 13.46 -6.23 20.71
N PRO A 115 14.75 -6.63 20.57
CA PRO A 115 15.14 -7.79 19.75
C PRO A 115 14.56 -9.13 20.23
N SER A 116 14.18 -9.24 21.51
CA SER A 116 13.49 -10.41 22.04
C SER A 116 12.07 -10.61 21.47
N LEU A 117 11.50 -9.57 20.87
CA LEU A 117 10.16 -9.55 20.28
C LEU A 117 10.18 -9.58 18.75
N GLY A 118 11.29 -9.98 18.15
CA GLY A 118 11.45 -10.08 16.69
C GLY A 118 10.70 -11.26 16.05
N THR A 119 10.49 -11.16 14.75
CA THR A 119 9.91 -12.22 13.91
C THR A 119 10.80 -13.46 13.81
N ASP A 120 12.11 -13.29 13.99
CA ASP A 120 13.10 -14.39 14.03
C ASP A 120 13.01 -15.25 15.31
N ARG A 121 12.36 -14.73 16.37
CA ARG A 121 12.23 -15.44 17.65
C ARG A 121 11.02 -16.36 17.64
N VAL A 122 11.21 -17.57 17.13
CA VAL A 122 10.17 -18.62 17.13
C VAL A 122 9.88 -19.08 18.56
N LEU A 123 8.62 -18.97 18.97
CA LEU A 123 8.13 -19.38 20.29
C LEU A 123 7.60 -20.82 20.27
N VAL A 124 6.81 -21.15 19.25
CA VAL A 124 6.18 -22.46 19.11
C VAL A 124 6.27 -22.92 17.66
N THR A 125 6.59 -24.20 17.46
CA THR A 125 6.53 -24.86 16.16
C THR A 125 5.59 -26.05 16.23
N PHE A 126 4.67 -26.15 15.29
CA PHE A 126 3.76 -27.26 15.11
C PHE A 126 4.13 -27.99 13.83
N ASP A 127 4.48 -29.28 13.94
CA ASP A 127 4.73 -30.10 12.77
C ASP A 127 3.39 -30.53 12.17
N MET A 128 3.11 -30.08 10.94
CA MET A 128 1.90 -30.45 10.19
C MET A 128 2.29 -31.30 8.97
N PRO A 129 1.37 -32.13 8.44
CA PRO A 129 1.65 -32.99 7.28
C PRO A 129 2.13 -32.23 6.02
N TRP A 130 1.81 -30.94 5.93
CA TRP A 130 2.17 -30.05 4.82
C TRP A 130 3.32 -29.07 5.15
N GLY A 131 3.99 -29.24 6.29
CA GLY A 131 5.13 -28.41 6.71
C GLY A 131 5.06 -27.97 8.17
N ALA A 132 6.13 -27.33 8.65
CA ALA A 132 6.20 -26.80 10.01
C ALA A 132 5.51 -25.43 10.10
N TRP A 133 4.48 -25.31 10.93
CA TRP A 133 3.83 -24.03 11.23
C TRP A 133 4.47 -23.40 12.46
N ARG A 134 4.95 -22.16 12.34
CA ARG A 134 5.72 -21.47 13.38
C ARG A 134 5.00 -20.23 13.85
N ILE A 135 5.00 -20.01 15.16
CA ILE A 135 4.55 -18.78 15.81
C ILE A 135 5.76 -18.10 16.45
N SER A 136 6.06 -16.88 16.02
CA SER A 136 7.15 -16.05 16.55
C SER A 136 6.66 -14.98 17.52
N ALA A 137 7.58 -14.45 18.33
CA ALA A 137 7.30 -13.33 19.22
C ALA A 137 6.83 -12.09 18.44
N GLY A 138 7.42 -11.83 17.27
CA GLY A 138 6.98 -10.77 16.36
C GLY A 138 5.54 -10.96 15.87
N GLN A 139 5.11 -12.20 15.58
CA GLN A 139 3.72 -12.46 15.20
C GLN A 139 2.74 -12.21 16.37
N VAL A 140 3.16 -12.45 17.61
CA VAL A 140 2.36 -12.10 18.79
C VAL A 140 2.25 -10.58 18.95
N VAL A 141 3.34 -9.84 18.74
CA VAL A 141 3.32 -8.36 18.72
C VAL A 141 2.41 -7.84 17.61
N ALA A 142 2.50 -8.40 16.40
CA ALA A 142 1.64 -8.04 15.28
C ALA A 142 0.15 -8.24 15.64
N ALA A 143 -0.21 -9.42 16.16
CA ALA A 143 -1.58 -9.71 16.59
C ALA A 143 -2.06 -8.76 17.71
N ALA A 144 -1.21 -8.47 18.69
CA ALA A 144 -1.52 -7.53 19.76
C ALA A 144 -1.75 -6.11 19.22
N SER A 145 -0.93 -5.66 18.26
CA SER A 145 -1.09 -4.33 17.64
C SER A 145 -2.41 -4.21 16.88
N ILE A 146 -2.83 -5.26 16.17
CA ILE A 146 -4.13 -5.32 15.49
C ILE A 146 -5.26 -5.20 16.52
N ALA A 147 -5.18 -5.94 17.63
CA ALA A 147 -6.18 -5.90 18.69
C ALA A 147 -6.30 -4.51 19.33
N VAL A 148 -5.17 -3.85 19.60
CA VAL A 148 -5.12 -2.48 20.16
C VAL A 148 -5.76 -1.48 19.20
N ILE A 149 -5.36 -1.49 17.92
CA ILE A 149 -5.93 -0.57 16.91
C ILE A 149 -7.42 -0.85 16.70
N THR A 150 -7.83 -2.11 16.72
CA THR A 150 -9.25 -2.49 16.65
C THR A 150 -10.03 -1.94 17.84
N ALA A 151 -9.49 -2.05 19.07
CA ALA A 151 -10.13 -1.47 20.26
C ALA A 151 -10.24 0.05 20.19
N VAL A 152 -9.19 0.75 19.73
CA VAL A 152 -9.22 2.22 19.53
C VAL A 152 -10.31 2.60 18.52
N ASN A 153 -10.41 1.88 17.40
CA ASN A 153 -11.43 2.11 16.39
C ASN A 153 -12.84 1.80 16.91
N TYR A 154 -13.00 0.82 17.80
CA TYR A 154 -14.27 0.47 18.41
C TYR A 154 -14.77 1.52 19.41
N VAL A 155 -13.88 2.12 20.20
CA VAL A 155 -14.25 3.10 21.26
C VAL A 155 -14.70 4.45 20.68
N GLY A 156 -14.23 4.85 19.49
CA GLY A 156 -14.79 6.03 18.83
C GLY A 156 -14.08 6.46 17.56
N ALA A 157 -14.89 6.75 16.52
CA ALA A 157 -14.43 7.22 15.21
C ALA A 157 -13.57 8.50 15.28
N ARG A 158 -13.80 9.36 16.28
CA ARG A 158 -13.01 10.58 16.47
C ARG A 158 -11.57 10.28 16.90
N SER A 159 -11.38 9.31 17.80
CA SER A 159 -10.05 8.88 18.26
C SER A 159 -9.26 8.21 17.15
N GLY A 160 -9.92 7.38 16.32
CA GLY A 160 -9.33 6.79 15.12
C GLY A 160 -8.84 7.83 14.12
N ASN A 161 -9.63 8.87 13.85
CA ASN A 161 -9.23 9.96 12.94
C ASN A 161 -8.02 10.76 13.44
N VAL A 162 -7.93 11.02 14.74
CA VAL A 162 -6.77 11.70 15.33
C VAL A 162 -5.51 10.84 15.22
N ALA A 163 -5.61 9.55 15.58
CA ALA A 163 -4.49 8.61 15.46
C ALA A 163 -4.00 8.50 14.00
N ASN A 164 -4.93 8.39 13.04
CA ASN A 164 -4.59 8.36 11.62
C ASN A 164 -3.88 9.64 11.18
N THR A 165 -4.42 10.81 11.55
CA THR A 165 -3.81 12.11 11.19
C THR A 165 -2.38 12.25 11.69
N ILE A 166 -2.13 11.89 12.96
CA ILE A 166 -0.78 11.93 13.55
C ILE A 166 0.15 11.00 12.79
N LEU A 167 -0.28 9.77 12.51
CA LEU A 167 0.50 8.78 11.78
C LEU A 167 0.78 9.23 10.34
N THR A 168 -0.17 9.82 9.64
CA THR A 168 0.01 10.36 8.29
C THR A 168 1.04 11.48 8.27
N VAL A 169 0.93 12.46 9.19
CA VAL A 169 1.91 13.55 9.30
C VAL A 169 3.30 13.01 9.60
N ALA A 170 3.43 12.05 10.53
CA ALA A 170 4.70 11.42 10.85
C ALA A 170 5.30 10.67 9.65
N LYS A 171 4.48 9.90 8.91
CA LYS A 171 4.91 9.15 7.72
C LYS A 171 5.36 10.07 6.58
N VAL A 172 4.55 11.07 6.23
CA VAL A 172 4.89 12.05 5.18
C VAL A 172 6.13 12.84 5.58
N GLY A 173 6.22 13.26 6.84
CA GLY A 173 7.40 13.93 7.39
C GLY A 173 8.66 13.07 7.28
N GLY A 174 8.57 11.78 7.62
CA GLY A 174 9.67 10.82 7.47
C GLY A 174 10.08 10.62 6.02
N LEU A 175 9.13 10.52 5.09
CA LEU A 175 9.38 10.36 3.66
C LEU A 175 10.15 11.54 3.06
N ILE A 176 9.95 12.75 3.58
CA ILE A 176 10.68 13.95 3.17
C ILE A 176 12.03 14.06 3.90
N LEU A 177 12.02 13.86 5.22
CA LEU A 177 13.19 14.12 6.06
C LEU A 177 14.32 13.11 5.83
N ILE A 178 14.01 11.82 5.68
CA ILE A 178 15.03 10.77 5.55
C ILE A 178 15.89 10.98 4.29
N PRO A 179 15.34 11.18 3.08
CA PRO A 179 16.15 11.47 1.90
C PRO A 179 16.97 12.76 2.02
N LEU A 180 16.40 13.83 2.60
CA LEU A 180 17.12 15.08 2.79
C LEU A 180 18.31 14.93 3.75
N LEU A 181 18.13 14.20 4.86
CA LEU A 181 19.21 13.88 5.77
C LEU A 181 20.27 12.98 5.11
N ALA A 182 19.85 11.99 4.31
CA ALA A 182 20.78 11.15 3.57
C ALA A 182 21.64 11.97 2.60
N ILE A 183 21.04 12.89 1.84
CA ILE A 183 21.76 13.79 0.92
C ILE A 183 22.69 14.75 1.68
N ALA A 184 22.25 15.28 2.82
CA ALA A 184 23.02 16.26 3.60
C ALA A 184 24.22 15.64 4.35
N TYR A 185 24.08 14.42 4.85
CA TYR A 185 25.08 13.80 5.76
C TYR A 185 25.81 12.61 5.16
N MET A 186 25.28 11.95 4.13
CA MET A 186 25.97 10.84 3.48
C MET A 186 26.67 11.31 2.21
N ARG A 187 27.96 10.97 2.09
CA ARG A 187 28.65 11.06 0.81
C ARG A 187 28.23 9.86 -0.03
N VAL A 188 27.40 10.13 -1.03
CA VAL A 188 26.98 9.11 -2.00
C VAL A 188 27.78 9.33 -3.28
N ASP A 189 28.67 8.40 -3.58
CA ASP A 189 29.28 8.34 -4.90
C ASP A 189 28.22 7.81 -5.89
N PRO A 190 27.98 8.48 -7.04
CA PRO A 190 27.03 8.00 -8.02
C PRO A 190 27.47 6.62 -8.53
N ALA A 191 26.75 5.57 -8.14
CA ALA A 191 26.97 4.24 -8.67
C ALA A 191 26.41 4.18 -10.10
N LEU A 192 27.27 4.42 -11.09
CA LEU A 192 26.95 4.21 -12.51
C LEU A 192 27.01 2.71 -12.84
N THR A 193 26.15 1.93 -12.20
CA THR A 193 25.97 0.51 -12.52
C THR A 193 25.03 0.38 -13.71
N PRO A 194 25.27 -0.56 -14.65
CA PRO A 194 24.33 -0.87 -15.71
C PRO A 194 22.94 -1.17 -15.13
N MET A 195 21.87 -0.75 -15.85
CA MET A 195 20.51 -1.01 -15.38
C MET A 195 20.25 -2.50 -15.18
N VAL A 196 20.76 -3.33 -16.08
CA VAL A 196 20.81 -4.77 -15.90
C VAL A 196 22.29 -5.16 -15.87
N PRO A 197 22.84 -5.51 -14.70
CA PRO A 197 24.20 -6.04 -14.61
C PRO A 197 24.37 -7.29 -15.47
N PRO A 198 25.53 -7.52 -16.11
CA PRO A 198 25.76 -8.67 -16.97
C PRO A 198 25.59 -10.04 -16.27
N ASP A 199 25.82 -10.07 -14.96
CA ASP A 199 25.69 -11.23 -14.08
C ASP A 199 24.29 -11.37 -13.45
N ALA A 200 23.34 -10.48 -13.78
CA ALA A 200 22.00 -10.51 -13.23
C ALA A 200 21.26 -11.81 -13.61
N VAL A 201 20.86 -12.57 -12.59
CA VAL A 201 20.09 -13.81 -12.77
C VAL A 201 18.62 -13.46 -12.92
N ARG A 202 18.03 -13.77 -14.09
CA ARG A 202 16.59 -13.62 -14.39
C ARG A 202 16.00 -12.23 -14.03
N PRO A 203 16.61 -11.12 -14.47
CA PRO A 203 16.22 -9.76 -14.06
C PRO A 203 14.76 -9.43 -14.36
N PHE A 204 14.20 -9.92 -15.46
CA PHE A 204 12.78 -9.72 -15.81
C PHE A 204 11.82 -10.45 -14.87
N ALA A 205 12.19 -11.63 -14.37
CA ALA A 205 11.37 -12.37 -13.42
C ALA A 205 11.37 -11.66 -12.06
N SER A 206 12.54 -11.27 -11.57
CA SER A 206 12.67 -10.47 -10.33
C SER A 206 11.91 -9.15 -10.44
N PHE A 207 11.98 -8.50 -11.60
CA PHE A 207 11.18 -7.30 -11.88
C PHE A 207 9.67 -7.59 -11.82
N GLY A 208 9.20 -8.68 -12.43
CA GLY A 208 7.78 -9.06 -12.35
C GLY A 208 7.30 -9.34 -10.93
N VAL A 209 8.10 -10.04 -10.12
CA VAL A 209 7.78 -10.33 -8.71
C VAL A 209 7.75 -9.04 -7.89
N ILE A 210 8.74 -8.16 -8.06
CA ILE A 210 8.81 -6.94 -7.25
C ILE A 210 7.71 -5.94 -7.59
N MET A 211 7.20 -5.96 -8.81
CA MET A 211 6.03 -5.17 -9.19
C MET A 211 4.80 -5.49 -8.33
N ILE A 212 4.71 -6.69 -7.73
CA ILE A 212 3.66 -7.03 -6.76
C ILE A 212 3.80 -6.15 -5.51
N ALA A 213 5.02 -6.02 -4.97
CA ALA A 213 5.30 -5.17 -3.80
C ALA A 213 5.10 -3.68 -4.13
N VAL A 214 5.52 -3.25 -5.31
CA VAL A 214 5.28 -1.87 -5.79
C VAL A 214 3.78 -1.59 -5.89
N MET A 215 3.00 -2.52 -6.46
CA MET A 215 1.54 -2.39 -6.56
C MET A 215 0.83 -2.40 -5.23
N TRP A 216 1.33 -3.15 -4.26
CA TRP A 216 0.84 -3.05 -2.89
C TRP A 216 1.16 -1.68 -2.26
N THR A 217 2.30 -1.08 -2.59
CA THR A 217 2.64 0.25 -2.08
C THR A 217 1.79 1.36 -2.68
N TYR A 218 1.45 1.25 -3.97
CA TYR A 218 0.56 2.19 -4.64
C TYR A 218 -0.92 1.97 -4.30
N GLU A 219 -1.27 0.98 -3.47
CA GLU A 219 -2.66 0.68 -3.14
C GLU A 219 -3.40 1.92 -2.60
N GLY A 220 -4.68 2.03 -2.94
CA GLY A 220 -5.54 3.11 -2.46
C GLY A 220 -5.84 4.22 -3.46
N TRP A 221 -5.32 4.15 -4.68
CA TRP A 221 -5.69 5.07 -5.77
C TRP A 221 -7.20 5.05 -6.09
N TYR A 222 -7.89 3.92 -5.93
CA TYR A 222 -9.31 3.79 -6.29
C TYR A 222 -10.29 4.39 -5.27
N TYR A 223 -9.85 4.76 -4.05
CA TYR A 223 -10.74 5.31 -3.03
C TYR A 223 -11.38 6.64 -3.43
N VAL A 224 -10.70 7.47 -4.23
CA VAL A 224 -11.28 8.72 -4.75
C VAL A 224 -12.49 8.49 -5.64
N ALA A 225 -12.54 7.37 -6.36
CA ALA A 225 -13.69 6.99 -7.18
C ALA A 225 -14.88 6.59 -6.31
N SER A 226 -14.63 5.97 -5.15
CA SER A 226 -15.69 5.67 -4.16
C SER A 226 -16.27 6.95 -3.53
N ALA A 227 -15.47 8.00 -3.38
CA ALA A 227 -15.90 9.31 -2.88
C ALA A 227 -16.54 10.21 -3.96
N ALA A 228 -16.74 9.73 -5.19
CA ALA A 228 -17.26 10.52 -6.32
C ALA A 228 -18.60 11.21 -6.01
N GLY A 229 -19.45 10.61 -5.16
CA GLY A 229 -20.73 11.20 -4.74
C GLY A 229 -20.60 12.51 -3.96
N GLU A 230 -19.45 12.76 -3.34
CA GLU A 230 -19.16 13.95 -2.52
C GLU A 230 -18.30 15.00 -3.25
N ILE A 231 -17.80 14.65 -4.44
CA ILE A 231 -16.91 15.49 -5.26
C ILE A 231 -17.72 16.38 -6.22
N LYS A 232 -17.34 17.66 -6.31
CA LYS A 232 -17.88 18.61 -7.28
C LYS A 232 -17.38 18.27 -8.68
N ASP A 233 -18.29 18.19 -9.65
CA ASP A 233 -17.99 17.83 -11.04
C ASP A 233 -17.13 16.56 -11.15
N ALA A 234 -17.56 15.48 -10.48
CA ALA A 234 -16.80 14.25 -10.33
C ALA A 234 -16.28 13.68 -11.66
N ALA A 235 -17.05 13.80 -12.74
CA ALA A 235 -16.66 13.34 -14.08
C ALA A 235 -15.35 13.98 -14.60
N ARG A 236 -15.08 15.24 -14.23
CA ARG A 236 -13.82 15.92 -14.59
C ARG A 236 -12.81 15.91 -13.46
N THR A 237 -13.28 15.97 -12.21
CA THR A 237 -12.42 16.10 -11.04
C THR A 237 -11.73 14.80 -10.67
N VAL A 238 -12.42 13.66 -10.73
CA VAL A 238 -11.85 12.36 -10.33
C VAL A 238 -10.67 11.95 -11.23
N PRO A 239 -10.77 11.99 -12.58
CA PRO A 239 -9.62 11.65 -13.44
C PRO A 239 -8.42 12.58 -13.21
N ARG A 240 -8.67 13.89 -13.07
CA ARG A 240 -7.62 14.88 -12.80
C ARG A 240 -6.97 14.66 -11.44
N ALA A 241 -7.76 14.37 -10.41
CA ALA A 241 -7.28 14.11 -9.07
C ALA A 241 -6.37 12.87 -9.03
N LEU A 242 -6.71 11.81 -9.77
CA LEU A 242 -5.88 10.62 -9.92
C LEU A 242 -4.55 10.93 -10.60
N ILE A 243 -4.56 11.66 -11.73
CA ILE A 243 -3.32 12.03 -12.43
C ILE A 243 -2.42 12.87 -11.52
N TYR A 244 -2.95 13.96 -10.95
CA TYR A 244 -2.16 14.85 -10.10
C TYR A 244 -1.72 14.17 -8.81
N GLY A 245 -2.56 13.31 -8.23
CA GLY A 245 -2.26 12.62 -6.98
C GLY A 245 -1.23 11.51 -7.14
N THR A 246 -1.19 10.83 -8.29
CA THR A 246 -0.18 9.80 -8.57
C THR A 246 1.18 10.39 -8.96
N ILE A 247 1.21 11.62 -9.51
CA ILE A 247 2.45 12.32 -9.87
C ILE A 247 3.11 13.00 -8.65
N ALA A 248 2.31 13.46 -7.70
CA ALA A 248 2.76 14.18 -6.50
C ALA A 248 3.44 13.25 -5.48
#